data_AF-A0A975KGE6-F1
#
_entry.id   AF-A0A975KGE6-F1
#
_cell.length_a   1.000
_cell.length_b   1.000
_cell.length_c   1.000
_cell.angle_alpha   90.00
_cell.angle_beta   90.00
_cell.angle_gamma   90.00
#
_symmetry.space_group_name_H-M   'P 1'
#
loop_
_entity.id
_entity.type
_entity.pdbx_description
1 polymer ?
#
loop_
_entity_poly.entity_id
_entity_poly.type
_entity_poly.pdbx_seq_one_letter_code
_entity_poly.pdbx_strand_id
1 'polypeptide(L)' 'MAKKERFIKADASQQEAIAKQFFTTTRTVRSALNFETNSPFAKTLRAYALNHGCKMYEVTLIDNPYEKVVTL' A
#
# COMPACT_ATOMS: atom_id res chain seq x y z
N MET A 1 -8.26 -5.30 18.99
CA MET A 1 -6.96 -4.81 18.45
C MET A 1 -7.26 -3.99 17.21
N ALA A 2 -6.83 -2.72 17.15
CA ALA A 2 -7.07 -1.87 16.00
C ALA A 2 -6.51 -2.54 14.73
N LYS A 3 -7.34 -2.68 13.70
CA LYS A 3 -6.93 -3.22 12.41
C LYS A 3 -5.93 -2.23 11.80
N LYS A 4 -4.67 -2.65 11.67
CA LYS A 4 -3.61 -1.85 11.04
C LYS A 4 -3.45 -2.33 9.60
N GLU A 5 -3.85 -1.50 8.64
CA GLU A 5 -3.69 -1.81 7.22
C GLU A 5 -2.42 -1.12 6.70
N ARG A 6 -1.62 -1.82 5.91
CA ARG A 6 -0.32 -1.34 5.42
C ARG A 6 -0.35 -1.33 3.89
N PHE A 7 0.16 -0.27 3.29
CA PHE A 7 0.34 -0.19 1.85
C PHE A 7 1.52 0.69 1.47
N ILE A 8 2.08 0.45 0.29
CA ILE A 8 3.06 1.34 -0.33
C ILE A 8 2.33 2.18 -1.37
N LYS A 9 2.37 3.50 -1.21
CA LYS A 9 1.76 4.42 -2.16
C LYS A 9 2.69 4.58 -3.36
N ALA A 10 2.17 4.25 -4.53
CA ALA A 10 2.80 4.46 -5.82
C ALA A 10 1.76 4.98 -6.80
N ASP A 11 2.10 6.02 -7.56
CA ASP A 11 1.24 6.56 -8.61
C ASP A 11 1.16 5.60 -9.82
N ALA A 12 0.21 5.82 -10.73
CA ALA A 12 -0.01 4.92 -11.88
C ALA A 12 1.26 4.74 -12.73
N SER A 13 1.99 5.82 -13.01
CA SER A 13 3.25 5.78 -13.76
C SER A 13 4.34 4.96 -13.05
N GLN A 14 4.41 5.06 -11.72
CA GLN A 14 5.35 4.27 -10.92
C GLN A 14 4.97 2.79 -10.94
N GLN A 15 3.69 2.46 -10.81
CA GLN A 15 3.21 1.08 -10.90
C GLN A 15 3.50 0.46 -12.28
N GLU A 16 3.32 1.24 -13.36
CA GLU A 16 3.67 0.81 -14.72
C GLU A 16 5.18 0.61 -14.91
N ALA A 17 6.00 1.51 -14.37
CA ALA A 17 7.46 1.37 -14.45
C ALA A 17 7.94 0.10 -13.74
N ILE A 18 7.41 -0.17 -12.55
CA ILE A 18 7.70 -1.41 -11.80
C ILE A 18 7.22 -2.63 -12.60
N ALA A 19 5.99 -2.59 -13.12
CA ALA A 19 5.43 -3.70 -13.89
C ALA A 19 6.30 -4.05 -15.11
N LYS A 20 6.76 -3.03 -15.85
CA LYS A 20 7.69 -3.19 -16.98
C LYS A 20 9.04 -3.75 -16.54
N GLN A 21 9.61 -3.24 -15.45
CA GLN A 21 10.91 -3.70 -14.94
C GLN A 21 10.92 -5.18 -14.56
N PHE A 22 9.81 -5.68 -14.01
CA PHE A 22 9.69 -7.07 -13.54
C PHE A 22 8.89 -7.97 -14.49
N PHE A 23 8.61 -7.53 -15.72
CA PHE A 23 7.84 -8.27 -16.72
C PHE A 23 6.52 -8.85 -16.17
N THR A 24 5.80 -8.03 -15.41
CA THR A 24 4.54 -8.42 -14.75
C THR A 24 3.43 -7.41 -15.05
N THR A 25 2.25 -7.63 -14.48
CA THR A 25 1.11 -6.72 -14.65
C THR A 25 1.03 -5.69 -13.53
N THR A 26 0.47 -4.52 -13.83
CA THR A 26 0.18 -3.49 -12.81
C THR A 26 -0.74 -4.00 -11.70
N ARG A 27 -1.65 -4.94 -12.01
CA ARG A 27 -2.48 -5.63 -11.02
C ARG A 27 -1.63 -6.41 -10.01
N THR A 28 -0.64 -7.17 -10.49
CA THR A 28 0.28 -7.92 -9.62
C THR A 28 1.09 -6.97 -8.73
N VAL A 29 1.59 -5.87 -9.31
CA VAL A 29 2.28 -4.83 -8.54
C VAL A 29 1.37 -4.24 -7.47
N ARG A 30 0.14 -3.86 -7.82
CA ARG A 30 -0.83 -3.31 -6.88
C ARG A 30 -1.11 -4.25 -5.71
N SER A 31 -1.39 -5.53 -5.97
CA SER A 31 -1.59 -6.52 -4.91
C SER A 31 -0.35 -6.68 -4.02
N ALA A 32 0.85 -6.60 -4.58
CA ALA A 32 2.09 -6.63 -3.80
C ALA A 32 2.26 -5.40 -2.91
N LEU A 33 1.99 -4.19 -3.44
CA LEU A 33 2.10 -2.92 -2.72
C LEU A 33 1.03 -2.77 -1.63
N ASN A 34 -0.15 -3.35 -1.82
CA ASN A 34 -1.23 -3.42 -0.83
C ASN A 34 -1.04 -4.51 0.24
N PHE A 35 0.08 -5.26 0.21
CA PHE A 35 0.33 -6.39 1.11
C PHE A 35 -0.73 -7.51 1.03
N GLU A 36 -1.47 -7.62 -0.07
CA GLU A 36 -2.47 -8.67 -0.28
C GLU A 36 -1.83 -10.06 -0.41
N THR A 37 -0.57 -10.11 -0.84
CA THR A 37 0.21 -11.36 -0.98
C THR A 37 1.58 -11.21 -0.34
N ASN A 38 2.10 -12.29 0.27
CA ASN A 38 3.39 -12.29 0.97
C ASN A 38 4.47 -13.16 0.32
N SER A 39 4.34 -13.43 -0.98
CA SER A 39 5.32 -14.22 -1.74
C SER A 39 6.69 -13.53 -1.79
N PRO A 40 7.79 -14.29 -2.00
CA PRO A 40 9.12 -13.70 -2.20
C PRO A 40 9.13 -12.63 -3.29
N PHE A 41 8.43 -12.89 -4.40
CA PHE A 41 8.31 -11.94 -5.50
C PHE A 41 7.59 -10.64 -5.08
N ALA A 42 6.50 -10.73 -4.32
CA ALA A 42 5.82 -9.54 -3.80
C ALA A 42 6.74 -8.71 -2.88
N LYS A 43 7.60 -9.36 -2.08
CA LYS A 43 8.60 -8.66 -1.26
C LYS A 43 9.63 -7.93 -2.13
N THR A 44 10.06 -8.53 -3.23
CA THR A 44 10.98 -7.88 -4.20
C THR A 44 10.35 -6.63 -4.81
N LEU A 45 9.07 -6.70 -5.24
CA LEU A 45 8.35 -5.55 -5.77
C LEU A 45 8.23 -4.41 -4.76
N ARG A 46 7.93 -4.76 -3.48
CA ARG A 46 7.87 -3.78 -2.39
C ARG A 46 9.22 -3.13 -2.12
N ALA A 47 10.30 -3.91 -2.05
CA ALA A 47 11.65 -3.39 -1.83
C ALA A 47 12.08 -2.44 -2.95
N TYR A 48 11.81 -2.82 -4.21
CA TYR A 48 12.08 -1.98 -5.36
C TYR A 48 11.30 -0.66 -5.29
N ALA A 49 9.99 -0.71 -5.02
CA ALA A 49 9.17 0.50 -4.91
C ALA A 49 9.74 1.50 -3.89
N LEU A 50 10.16 1.01 -2.71
CA LEU A 50 10.73 1.86 -1.65
C LEU A 50 12.08 2.47 -2.05
N ASN A 51 12.93 1.71 -2.76
CA ASN A 51 14.22 2.21 -3.25
C ASN A 51 14.06 3.27 -4.35
N HIS A 52 12.91 3.29 -5.05
CA HIS A 52 12.59 4.23 -6.12
C HIS A 52 11.66 5.38 -5.66
N GLY A 53 11.63 5.67 -4.36
CA GLY A 53 10.97 6.86 -3.81
C GLY A 53 9.49 6.69 -3.47
N CYS A 54 8.93 5.48 -3.58
CA CYS A 54 7.61 5.19 -3.03
C CYS A 54 7.66 5.18 -1.50
N LYS A 55 6.54 5.51 -0.84
CA LYS A 55 6.47 5.60 0.62
C LYS A 55 5.50 4.56 1.18
N MET A 56 5.87 3.96 2.30
CA MET A 56 5.02 3.03 3.04
C MET A 56 4.16 3.80 4.04
N TYR A 57 2.88 3.46 4.09
CA TYR A 57 1.90 3.99 5.02
C TYR A 57 1.31 2.87 5.87
N GLU A 58 0.99 3.20 7.11
CA GLU A 58 0.21 2.36 8.02
C GLU A 58 -1.04 3.15 8.41
N VAL A 59 -2.22 2.59 8.10
CA VAL A 59 -3.51 3.17 8.45
C VAL A 59 -4.00 2.50 9.72
N THR A 60 -4.23 3.33 10.73
CA THR A 60 -4.88 2.95 11.97
C THR A 60 -6.31 3.46 11.96
N LEU A 61 -7.27 2.57 12.18
CA LEU A 61 -8.64 2.99 12.44
C LEU A 61 -8.68 3.69 13.81
N ILE A 62 -9.13 4.94 13.81
CA ILE A 62 -9.32 5.76 15.01
C ILE A 62 -10.83 5.90 15.18
N ASP A 63 -11.31 5.79 16.41
CA ASP A 63 -12.72 5.99 16.73
C ASP A 63 -13.17 7.40 16.36
N ASN A 64 -14.43 7.56 15.94
CA ASN A 64 -14.95 8.84 15.47
C ASN A 64 -14.94 9.87 16.62
N PRO A 65 -14.09 10.91 16.57
CA PRO A 65 -13.99 11.88 17.66
C PRO A 65 -15.22 12.80 17.75
N TYR A 66 -16.10 12.78 16.75
CA TYR A 66 -17.30 13.62 16.66
C TYR A 66 -18.61 12.83 16.89
N GLU A 67 -18.54 11.57 17.29
CA GLU A 67 -19.74 10.70 17.43
C GLU A 67 -20.66 11.16 18.57
N LYS A 68 -20.13 11.85 19.58
CA LYS A 68 -20.94 12.48 20.61
C LYS A 68 -21.46 13.82 20.10
N VAL A 69 -22.60 13.78 19.44
CA VAL A 69 -23.44 14.97 19.24
C VAL A 69 -23.78 15.50 20.63
N VAL A 70 -23.17 16.61 21.03
CA VAL A 70 -23.63 17.38 22.18
C VAL A 70 -24.93 18.03 21.72
N THR A 71 -26.07 17.45 22.10
CA THR A 71 -27.36 18.15 22.01
C THR A 71 -27.27 19.35 22.95
N LEU A 72 -27.23 20.54 22.34
CA LEU A 72 -27.28 21.84 23.01
C LEU A 72 -28.58 22.01 23.80
#